data_AF-A0A6J3BJA3-F1
#
_entry.id   AF-A0A6J3BJA3-F1
#
_cell.length_a   1.000
_cell.length_b   1.000
_cell.length_c   1.000
_cell.angle_alpha   90.00
_cell.angle_beta   90.00
_cell.angle_gamma   90.00
#
_symmetry.space_group_name_H-M   'P 1'
#
loop_
_entity.id
_entity.type
_entity.pdbx_description
1 polymer ?
#
loop_
_entity_poly.entity_id
_entity_poly.type
_entity_poly.pdbx_seq_one_letter_code
_entity_poly.pdbx_strand_id
1 'polypeptide(L)'
;MSPGHWKSTMVVQGILWILYGVLLQPEPGTATMPLLMDSVIQALAELEQKAPATEASYTASSWLLSAQDSGSHNPLRRFLLEGQTLKTIKLDLPSLSPELQGLIEEVARHSVQNGKEYGVVLAPDGSTVAVEPLLAGLEAGLQGPRVVNLPLDSTATPPDAETTFPDIGAMVPDVRATSPGLRGVSPDATFADVGAMSPNDRAADLDVGDISPDIRPDQASSPDTKANPPTTVDSLLVVTLARDLGLNFLQGPHTQSHSELGTEGCWDQLSVPRTFTLLDPEASPLTTAFLNGALDGALLGDYLSQAPEPRPPLSHLLSQYYGAGVAGDPGLRSNFRRQNGAALTLAPALIQQVWGALILLQRLEPVHPQLQGMNQEQLAQVATHATKEFTEAFLGCPAILPRCRWGAAPYRGRPTPLHLPLAFLYVHHTYVPAPPCTDFLRCAANMRSMQLFHQDTRGWDDIGYSFVVGSDGYVYEGRGWYWVGAHTRGYNSRGFGVALIGNYTAELPADSALRVVRDELPRCAVRAGLLRPDYMMLGHRQLVHTDCPGEALFNLLRTWPHFNTNVKPRTTRRASRRSKRKPPPMTL
;
A
#
# COMPACT_ATOMS: atom_id res chain seq x y z
N MET A 1 -57.78 -12.91 -58.70
CA MET A 1 -58.61 -12.73 -57.47
C MET A 1 -57.79 -13.19 -56.28
N SER A 2 -57.94 -12.48 -55.17
CA SER A 2 -56.96 -12.26 -54.08
C SER A 2 -56.23 -13.45 -53.46
N PRO A 3 -55.00 -13.23 -52.96
CA PRO A 3 -54.26 -14.15 -52.11
C PRO A 3 -54.70 -14.01 -50.64
N GLY A 4 -54.77 -15.11 -49.90
CA GLY A 4 -55.03 -15.08 -48.46
C GLY A 4 -54.68 -16.39 -47.78
N HIS A 5 -54.07 -16.28 -46.60
CA HIS A 5 -53.98 -17.29 -45.54
C HIS A 5 -52.83 -18.31 -45.50
N TRP A 6 -51.58 -17.94 -45.79
CA TRP A 6 -50.43 -18.82 -45.45
C TRP A 6 -49.22 -18.08 -44.83
N LYS A 7 -49.43 -17.02 -44.05
CA LYS A 7 -48.31 -16.33 -43.35
C LYS A 7 -48.49 -16.03 -41.86
N SER A 8 -49.67 -16.23 -41.26
CA SER A 8 -49.86 -15.84 -39.85
C SER A 8 -49.53 -16.93 -38.83
N THR A 9 -49.60 -18.23 -39.18
CA THR A 9 -49.34 -19.31 -38.22
C THR A 9 -47.85 -19.62 -38.03
N MET A 10 -47.04 -19.56 -39.09
CA MET A 10 -45.59 -19.80 -38.97
C MET A 10 -44.83 -18.66 -38.30
N VAL A 11 -45.32 -17.42 -38.39
CA VAL A 11 -44.69 -16.27 -37.71
C VAL A 11 -44.99 -16.30 -36.21
N VAL A 12 -46.18 -16.73 -35.80
CA VAL A 12 -46.53 -16.82 -34.37
C VAL A 12 -45.78 -17.96 -33.68
N GLN A 13 -45.56 -19.11 -34.33
CA GLN A 13 -44.72 -20.18 -33.78
C GLN A 13 -43.23 -19.82 -33.75
N GLY A 14 -42.70 -19.10 -34.76
CA GLY A 14 -41.33 -18.61 -34.74
C GLY A 14 -41.07 -17.56 -33.66
N ILE A 15 -42.03 -16.65 -33.42
CA ILE A 15 -41.93 -15.64 -32.35
C ILE A 15 -42.10 -16.28 -30.97
N LEU A 16 -42.92 -17.32 -30.83
CA LEU A 16 -43.06 -18.04 -29.56
C LEU A 16 -41.78 -18.82 -29.19
N TRP A 17 -41.04 -19.36 -30.17
CA TRP A 17 -39.75 -20.02 -29.92
C TRP A 17 -38.59 -19.04 -29.70
N ILE A 18 -38.65 -17.84 -30.29
CA ILE A 18 -37.70 -16.77 -29.97
C ILE A 18 -37.97 -16.21 -28.57
N LEU A 19 -39.24 -16.04 -28.18
CA LEU A 19 -39.58 -15.63 -26.81
C LEU A 19 -39.29 -16.74 -25.78
N TYR A 20 -39.52 -18.02 -26.11
CA TYR A 20 -39.19 -19.14 -25.21
C TYR A 20 -37.69 -19.45 -25.15
N GLY A 21 -36.94 -19.17 -26.22
CA GLY A 21 -35.47 -19.22 -26.25
C GLY A 21 -34.80 -18.00 -25.58
N VAL A 22 -35.49 -16.86 -25.51
CA VAL A 22 -35.06 -15.67 -24.74
C VAL A 22 -35.51 -15.76 -23.27
N LEU A 23 -36.55 -16.54 -22.95
CA LEU A 23 -37.01 -16.84 -21.58
C LEU A 23 -36.39 -18.10 -20.95
N LEU A 24 -35.56 -18.84 -21.69
CA LEU A 24 -34.75 -19.96 -21.20
C LEU A 24 -33.25 -19.79 -21.51
N GLN A 25 -32.80 -18.58 -21.83
CA GLN A 25 -31.43 -18.26 -21.44
C GLN A 25 -31.42 -18.31 -19.92
N PRO A 26 -30.52 -19.09 -19.29
CA PRO A 26 -30.27 -18.85 -17.88
C PRO A 26 -29.88 -17.37 -17.82
N GLU A 27 -30.68 -16.55 -17.14
CA GLU A 27 -30.09 -15.34 -16.60
C GLU A 27 -28.82 -15.80 -15.88
N PRO A 28 -27.63 -15.22 -16.14
CA PRO A 28 -26.46 -15.50 -15.33
C PRO A 28 -26.71 -14.88 -13.94
N GLY A 29 -27.62 -15.50 -13.20
CA GLY A 29 -27.80 -15.38 -11.78
C GLY A 29 -26.79 -16.31 -11.12
N THR A 30 -25.50 -16.07 -11.32
CA THR A 30 -24.54 -16.37 -10.27
C THR A 30 -24.47 -15.10 -9.44
N ALA A 31 -24.97 -15.16 -8.20
CA ALA A 31 -24.49 -14.20 -7.23
C ALA A 31 -22.97 -14.40 -7.20
N THR A 32 -22.22 -13.51 -7.86
CA THR A 32 -20.77 -13.53 -7.82
C THR A 32 -20.37 -13.57 -6.34
N MET A 33 -19.30 -14.23 -5.95
CA MET A 33 -18.87 -14.16 -4.54
C MET A 33 -18.38 -12.75 -4.23
N PRO A 34 -18.62 -12.18 -3.03
CA PRO A 34 -18.04 -10.89 -2.68
C PRO A 34 -16.52 -10.92 -2.88
N LEU A 35 -15.95 -9.83 -3.39
CA LEU A 35 -14.51 -9.73 -3.69
C LEU A 35 -13.71 -9.50 -2.39
N LEU A 36 -13.60 -10.56 -1.59
CA LEU A 36 -12.93 -10.59 -0.29
C LEU A 36 -11.69 -11.47 -0.36
N MET A 37 -10.62 -11.06 0.31
CA MET A 37 -9.40 -11.87 0.45
C MET A 37 -9.70 -13.22 1.14
N ASP A 38 -10.63 -13.25 2.09
CA ASP A 38 -11.07 -14.49 2.74
C ASP A 38 -11.64 -15.51 1.75
N SER A 39 -12.27 -15.05 0.66
CA SER A 39 -12.78 -15.93 -0.39
C SER A 39 -11.65 -16.48 -1.28
N VAL A 40 -10.58 -15.71 -1.50
CA VAL A 40 -9.35 -16.19 -2.15
C VAL A 40 -8.64 -17.23 -1.28
N ILE A 41 -8.55 -16.98 0.02
CA ILE A 41 -7.98 -17.91 1.01
C ILE A 41 -8.80 -19.21 1.03
N GLN A 42 -10.13 -19.12 1.01
CA GLN A 42 -11.01 -20.29 0.96
C GLN A 42 -10.78 -21.12 -0.31
N ALA A 43 -10.67 -20.45 -1.46
CA ALA A 43 -10.39 -21.13 -2.72
C ALA A 43 -9.04 -21.87 -2.70
N LEU A 44 -7.99 -21.23 -2.18
CA LEU A 44 -6.68 -21.86 -1.99
C LEU A 44 -6.79 -23.09 -1.08
N ALA A 45 -7.50 -22.98 0.04
CA ALA A 45 -7.67 -24.09 0.97
C ALA A 45 -8.37 -25.30 0.31
N GLU A 46 -9.36 -25.07 -0.54
CA GLU A 46 -10.04 -26.15 -1.27
C GLU A 46 -9.15 -26.81 -2.32
N LEU A 47 -8.29 -26.04 -3.01
CA LEU A 47 -7.31 -26.60 -3.95
C LEU A 47 -6.25 -27.43 -3.22
N GLU A 48 -5.75 -26.91 -2.10
CA GLU A 48 -4.71 -27.56 -1.29
C GLU A 48 -5.20 -28.87 -0.67
N GLN A 49 -6.49 -28.98 -0.34
CA GLN A 49 -7.09 -30.23 0.15
C GLN A 49 -7.19 -31.31 -0.94
N LYS A 50 -7.27 -30.92 -2.21
CA LYS A 50 -7.44 -31.83 -3.35
C LYS A 50 -6.11 -32.18 -4.04
N ALA A 51 -5.04 -31.46 -3.74
CA ALA A 51 -3.69 -31.70 -4.27
C ALA A 51 -2.84 -32.58 -3.32
N PRO A 52 -1.83 -33.31 -3.83
CA PRO A 52 -0.86 -34.00 -2.98
C PRO A 52 -0.19 -33.04 -2.00
N ALA A 53 -0.06 -33.41 -0.73
CA ALA A 53 0.45 -32.51 0.32
C ALA A 53 1.84 -31.91 0.03
N THR A 54 2.69 -32.60 -0.74
CA THR A 54 4.03 -32.14 -1.13
C THR A 54 4.03 -31.12 -2.26
N GLU A 55 2.93 -31.03 -3.03
CA GLU A 55 2.81 -30.17 -4.21
C GLU A 55 1.64 -29.19 -4.11
N ALA A 56 0.90 -29.21 -2.98
CA ALA A 56 -0.35 -28.48 -2.80
C ALA A 56 -0.19 -26.97 -3.03
N SER A 57 0.83 -26.35 -2.40
CA SER A 57 1.09 -24.92 -2.54
C SER A 57 1.47 -24.53 -3.98
N TYR A 58 2.27 -25.35 -4.66
CA TYR A 58 2.68 -25.12 -6.05
C TYR A 58 1.51 -25.31 -7.02
N THR A 59 0.74 -26.38 -6.81
CA THR A 59 -0.45 -26.69 -7.61
C THR A 59 -1.49 -25.59 -7.47
N ALA A 60 -1.75 -25.11 -6.26
CA ALA A 60 -2.75 -24.08 -6.00
C ALA A 60 -2.37 -22.73 -6.62
N SER A 61 -1.11 -22.28 -6.47
CA SER A 61 -0.65 -21.01 -7.06
C SER A 61 -0.59 -21.08 -8.60
N SER A 62 -0.01 -22.16 -9.14
CA SER A 62 0.09 -22.36 -10.59
C SER A 62 -1.29 -22.48 -11.23
N TRP A 63 -2.22 -23.17 -10.57
CA TRP A 63 -3.60 -23.30 -11.04
C TRP A 63 -4.31 -21.94 -11.15
N LEU A 64 -4.26 -21.12 -10.10
CA LEU A 64 -4.87 -19.80 -10.10
C LEU A 64 -4.34 -18.90 -11.22
N LEU A 65 -3.04 -19.02 -11.50
CA LEU A 65 -2.40 -18.25 -12.56
C LEU A 65 -2.62 -18.87 -13.95
N SER A 66 -2.87 -20.17 -14.07
CA SER A 66 -3.19 -20.84 -15.34
C SER A 66 -4.61 -20.52 -15.84
N ALA A 67 -5.53 -20.13 -14.95
CA ALA A 67 -6.85 -19.61 -15.35
C ALA A 67 -6.76 -18.33 -16.23
N GLN A 68 -5.57 -17.75 -16.40
CA GLN A 68 -5.29 -16.63 -17.28
C GLN A 68 -5.23 -16.99 -18.80
N ASP A 69 -5.44 -18.25 -19.20
CA ASP A 69 -5.16 -18.84 -20.53
C ASP A 69 -5.95 -18.28 -21.75
N SER A 70 -6.45 -17.04 -21.72
CA SER A 70 -7.17 -16.44 -22.85
C SER A 70 -6.69 -15.04 -23.28
N GLY A 71 -5.48 -14.59 -22.93
CA GLY A 71 -4.93 -13.38 -23.57
C GLY A 71 -3.63 -12.84 -22.99
N SER A 72 -2.59 -12.77 -23.84
CA SER A 72 -1.32 -12.05 -23.62
C SER A 72 -0.50 -12.53 -22.41
N HIS A 73 0.11 -13.72 -22.52
CA HIS A 73 1.10 -14.17 -21.53
C HIS A 73 2.23 -13.15 -21.35
N ASN A 74 2.47 -12.73 -20.12
CA ASN A 74 3.66 -11.94 -19.76
C ASN A 74 4.93 -12.76 -20.07
N PRO A 75 5.71 -12.43 -21.11
CA PRO A 75 6.83 -13.25 -21.57
C PRO A 75 7.94 -13.37 -20.52
N LEU A 76 8.10 -12.34 -19.67
CA LEU A 76 9.06 -12.36 -18.57
C LEU A 76 8.66 -13.40 -17.53
N ARG A 77 7.39 -13.39 -17.11
CA ARG A 77 6.87 -14.37 -16.15
C ARG A 77 7.04 -15.79 -16.70
N ARG A 78 6.67 -16.03 -17.96
CA ARG A 78 6.88 -17.31 -18.64
C ARG A 78 8.35 -17.72 -18.66
N PHE A 79 9.23 -16.83 -19.09
CA PHE A 79 10.66 -17.14 -19.14
C PHE A 79 11.25 -17.46 -17.75
N LEU A 80 10.83 -16.70 -16.72
CA LEU A 80 11.35 -16.82 -15.36
C LEU A 80 10.73 -17.96 -14.56
N LEU A 81 9.47 -18.32 -14.82
CA LEU A 81 8.69 -19.26 -14.01
C LEU A 81 8.27 -20.55 -14.75
N GLU A 82 8.11 -20.52 -16.09
CA GLU A 82 7.59 -21.68 -16.86
C GLU A 82 8.68 -22.63 -17.41
N GLY A 83 9.97 -22.36 -17.14
CA GLY A 83 11.07 -23.25 -17.54
C GLY A 83 11.13 -24.61 -16.81
N GLN A 84 10.32 -24.80 -15.76
CA GLN A 84 10.20 -26.06 -14.99
C GLN A 84 8.79 -26.68 -15.00
N THR A 85 7.74 -25.91 -15.35
CA THR A 85 6.32 -26.31 -15.26
C THR A 85 5.89 -27.38 -16.24
N LEU A 86 6.58 -27.54 -17.39
CA LEU A 86 6.22 -28.57 -18.37
C LEU A 86 6.49 -30.01 -17.90
N LYS A 87 7.12 -30.21 -16.73
CA LYS A 87 7.23 -31.53 -16.09
C LYS A 87 6.10 -31.85 -15.11
N THR A 88 5.32 -30.87 -14.68
CA THR A 88 4.20 -31.07 -13.76
C THR A 88 2.91 -31.26 -14.56
N ILE A 89 2.70 -32.54 -14.90
CA ILE A 89 1.43 -33.24 -15.06
C ILE A 89 0.23 -32.35 -15.43
N LYS A 90 -0.32 -32.64 -16.62
CA LYS A 90 -1.72 -32.37 -17.00
C LYS A 90 -2.65 -33.08 -16.00
N LEU A 91 -2.70 -32.59 -14.77
CA LEU A 91 -3.53 -33.11 -13.69
C LEU A 91 -4.97 -32.77 -14.05
N ASP A 92 -5.84 -33.78 -14.05
CA ASP A 92 -7.28 -33.54 -14.09
C ASP A 92 -7.62 -32.60 -12.93
N LEU A 93 -7.99 -31.38 -13.30
CA LEU A 93 -8.22 -30.26 -12.39
C LEU A 93 -9.22 -30.69 -11.30
N PRO A 94 -8.91 -30.52 -10.01
CA PRO A 94 -9.91 -30.69 -8.98
C PRO A 94 -11.02 -29.66 -9.19
N SER A 95 -12.26 -30.10 -9.37
CA SER A 95 -13.39 -29.18 -9.56
C SER A 95 -13.61 -28.37 -8.29
N LEU A 96 -13.33 -27.06 -8.34
CA LEU A 96 -13.85 -26.12 -7.35
C LEU A 96 -15.38 -26.05 -7.44
N SER A 97 -16.01 -25.49 -6.41
CA SER A 97 -17.39 -25.06 -6.57
C SER A 97 -17.49 -24.02 -7.70
N PRO A 98 -18.59 -24.00 -8.48
CA PRO A 98 -18.78 -23.03 -9.55
C PRO A 98 -18.61 -21.58 -9.08
N GLU A 99 -18.98 -21.29 -7.83
CA GLU A 99 -18.87 -19.97 -7.22
C GLU A 99 -17.41 -19.55 -6.98
N LEU A 100 -16.58 -20.46 -6.45
CA LEU A 100 -15.15 -20.17 -6.23
C LEU A 100 -14.38 -20.13 -7.55
N GLN A 101 -14.73 -20.99 -8.51
CA GLN A 101 -14.15 -20.93 -9.85
C GLN A 101 -14.42 -19.58 -10.50
N GLY A 102 -15.66 -19.10 -10.48
CA GLY A 102 -16.01 -17.79 -11.03
C GLY A 102 -15.28 -16.64 -10.33
N LEU A 103 -15.15 -16.70 -9.00
CA LEU A 103 -14.36 -15.72 -8.23
C LEU A 103 -12.91 -15.67 -8.70
N ILE A 104 -12.30 -16.84 -8.89
CA ILE A 104 -10.89 -16.94 -9.28
C ILE A 104 -10.66 -16.40 -10.67
N GLU A 105 -11.53 -16.76 -11.62
CA GLU A 105 -11.46 -16.24 -12.98
C GLU A 105 -11.59 -14.70 -12.99
N GLU A 106 -12.40 -14.15 -12.08
CA GLU A 106 -12.57 -12.70 -11.90
C GLU A 106 -11.35 -12.03 -11.26
N VAL A 107 -10.71 -12.65 -10.26
CA VAL A 107 -9.58 -12.02 -9.54
C VAL A 107 -8.21 -12.31 -10.15
N ALA A 108 -8.09 -13.35 -10.97
CA ALA A 108 -6.81 -13.79 -11.54
C ALA A 108 -6.21 -12.81 -12.56
N ARG A 109 -6.99 -11.84 -13.07
CA ARG A 109 -6.52 -10.84 -14.03
C ARG A 109 -6.69 -9.44 -13.47
N HIS A 110 -5.57 -8.79 -13.18
CA HIS A 110 -5.54 -7.39 -12.82
C HIS A 110 -5.68 -6.52 -14.07
N SER A 111 -6.53 -5.51 -14.01
CA SER A 111 -6.54 -4.45 -15.01
C SER A 111 -7.20 -3.18 -14.50
N VAL A 112 -6.81 -2.04 -15.07
CA VAL A 112 -7.41 -0.73 -14.80
C VAL A 112 -8.02 -0.21 -16.09
N GLN A 113 -9.33 0.05 -16.08
CA GLN A 113 -10.07 0.50 -17.26
C GLN A 113 -11.23 1.42 -16.84
N ASN A 114 -11.33 2.60 -17.47
CA ASN A 114 -12.41 3.57 -17.26
C ASN A 114 -12.61 3.96 -15.78
N GLY A 115 -11.51 4.22 -15.06
CA GLY A 115 -11.52 4.57 -13.63
C GLY A 115 -11.96 3.45 -12.69
N LYS A 116 -12.09 2.22 -13.18
CA LYS A 116 -12.33 1.02 -12.38
C LYS A 116 -11.12 0.12 -12.41
N GLU A 117 -10.95 -0.63 -11.32
CA GLU A 117 -9.89 -1.61 -11.19
C GLU A 117 -10.52 -2.99 -10.94
N TYR A 118 -10.02 -3.97 -11.68
CA TYR A 118 -10.45 -5.36 -11.67
C TYR A 118 -9.28 -6.25 -11.19
N GLY A 119 -9.57 -7.48 -10.79
CA GLY A 119 -8.54 -8.36 -10.23
C GLY A 119 -8.15 -8.03 -8.79
N VAL A 120 -8.97 -7.26 -8.08
CA VAL A 120 -8.69 -6.79 -6.71
C VAL A 120 -9.71 -7.32 -5.71
N VAL A 121 -9.26 -7.45 -4.45
CA VAL A 121 -10.09 -7.88 -3.33
C VAL A 121 -9.92 -6.98 -2.12
N LEU A 122 -10.97 -6.91 -1.29
CA LEU A 122 -10.94 -6.27 0.02
C LEU A 122 -10.31 -7.21 1.05
N ALA A 123 -9.20 -6.78 1.67
CA ALA A 123 -8.53 -7.52 2.73
C ALA A 123 -9.10 -7.18 4.13
N PRO A 124 -9.00 -8.10 5.12
CA PRO A 124 -9.46 -7.90 6.50
C PRO A 124 -8.88 -6.67 7.21
N ASP A 125 -7.68 -6.23 6.81
CA ASP A 125 -7.02 -5.04 7.33
C ASP A 125 -7.56 -3.72 6.75
N GLY A 126 -8.58 -3.78 5.88
CA GLY A 126 -9.16 -2.60 5.24
C GLY A 126 -8.35 -2.06 4.06
N SER A 127 -7.33 -2.79 3.60
CA SER A 127 -6.64 -2.51 2.34
C SER A 127 -7.32 -3.18 1.14
N THR A 128 -7.03 -2.69 -0.06
CA THR A 128 -7.40 -3.35 -1.31
C THR A 128 -6.13 -3.96 -1.90
N VAL A 129 -6.22 -5.18 -2.44
CA VAL A 129 -5.06 -5.94 -2.92
C VAL A 129 -5.36 -6.53 -4.29
N ALA A 130 -4.48 -6.31 -5.27
CA ALA A 130 -4.52 -7.01 -6.55
C ALA A 130 -4.00 -8.46 -6.37
N VAL A 131 -4.80 -9.43 -6.79
CA VAL A 131 -4.52 -10.85 -6.54
C VAL A 131 -3.44 -11.39 -7.49
N GLU A 132 -3.43 -10.96 -8.75
CA GLU A 132 -2.44 -11.40 -9.73
C GLU A 132 -0.97 -11.22 -9.28
N PRO A 133 -0.49 -10.00 -8.94
CA PRO A 133 0.90 -9.83 -8.52
C PRO A 133 1.23 -10.50 -7.18
N LEU A 134 0.23 -10.65 -6.30
CA LEU A 134 0.36 -11.43 -5.06
C LEU A 134 0.69 -12.89 -5.37
N LEU A 135 -0.12 -13.54 -6.21
CA LEU A 135 0.07 -14.93 -6.58
C LEU A 135 1.36 -15.16 -7.35
N ALA A 136 1.74 -14.24 -8.24
CA ALA A 136 3.01 -14.31 -8.97
C ALA A 136 4.23 -14.34 -8.01
N GLY A 137 4.19 -13.56 -6.93
CA GLY A 137 5.23 -13.58 -5.90
C GLY A 137 5.27 -14.88 -5.09
N LEU A 138 4.10 -15.42 -4.72
CA LEU A 138 4.01 -16.72 -4.05
C LEU A 138 4.58 -17.84 -4.92
N GLU A 139 4.23 -17.88 -6.21
CA GLU A 139 4.75 -18.86 -7.16
C GLU A 139 6.28 -18.75 -7.29
N ALA A 140 6.81 -17.54 -7.46
CA ALA A 140 8.25 -17.31 -7.52
C ALA A 140 8.98 -17.78 -6.25
N GLY A 141 8.42 -17.48 -5.07
CA GLY A 141 8.97 -17.94 -3.79
C GLY A 141 9.00 -19.46 -3.63
N LEU A 142 7.96 -20.16 -4.11
CA LEU A 142 7.89 -21.62 -4.09
C LEU A 142 8.93 -22.27 -5.01
N GLN A 143 9.27 -21.65 -6.14
CA GLN A 143 10.34 -22.13 -7.02
C GLN A 143 11.74 -21.93 -6.41
N GLY A 144 11.85 -21.11 -5.37
CA GLY A 144 13.11 -20.78 -4.70
C GLY A 144 13.90 -19.67 -5.40
N PRO A 145 15.04 -19.24 -4.82
CA PRO A 145 15.80 -18.11 -5.34
C PRO A 145 16.33 -18.41 -6.74
N ARG A 146 15.86 -17.64 -7.73
CA ARG A 146 16.31 -17.77 -9.12
C ARG A 146 16.97 -16.48 -9.59
N VAL A 147 18.30 -16.55 -9.67
CA VAL A 147 19.14 -15.48 -10.22
C VAL A 147 19.40 -15.80 -11.69
N VAL A 148 19.00 -14.90 -12.59
CA VAL A 148 19.21 -15.06 -14.03
C VAL A 148 20.35 -14.16 -14.48
N ASN A 149 21.36 -14.73 -15.16
CA ASN A 149 22.50 -13.97 -15.68
C ASN A 149 22.13 -13.18 -16.96
N LEU A 150 22.61 -11.94 -17.03
CA LEU A 150 22.54 -11.00 -18.13
C LEU A 150 23.99 -10.72 -18.59
N PRO A 151 24.62 -11.62 -19.37
CA PRO A 151 24.15 -12.02 -20.70
C PRO A 151 23.52 -13.41 -20.72
N LEU A 152 22.41 -13.56 -21.44
CA LEU A 152 21.94 -14.87 -21.86
C LEU A 152 22.89 -15.29 -22.97
N ASP A 153 23.72 -16.31 -22.76
CA ASP A 153 24.74 -16.70 -23.73
C ASP A 153 24.14 -16.82 -25.14
N SER A 154 24.75 -16.07 -26.07
CA SER A 154 24.30 -15.91 -27.44
C SER A 154 24.61 -17.17 -28.26
N THR A 155 23.82 -18.24 -28.09
CA THR A 155 23.53 -19.25 -29.12
C THR A 155 22.40 -20.15 -28.61
N ALA A 156 21.17 -19.68 -28.69
CA ALA A 156 20.02 -20.58 -28.76
C ALA A 156 19.10 -20.03 -29.85
N THR A 157 19.24 -20.60 -31.04
CA THR A 157 18.21 -20.59 -32.07
C THR A 157 16.87 -20.97 -31.40
N PRO A 158 15.74 -20.35 -31.75
CA PRO A 158 14.45 -20.81 -31.24
C PRO A 158 14.31 -22.31 -31.55
N PRO A 159 13.83 -23.15 -30.62
CA PRO A 159 13.67 -24.56 -30.89
C PRO A 159 12.55 -24.74 -31.90
N ASP A 160 12.92 -24.83 -33.17
CA ASP A 160 12.18 -25.61 -34.15
C ASP A 160 12.24 -27.08 -33.73
N ALA A 161 11.19 -27.79 -34.11
CA ALA A 161 10.78 -29.10 -33.64
C ALA A 161 11.88 -30.19 -33.58
N GLU A 162 11.61 -31.14 -32.67
CA GLU A 162 12.18 -32.50 -32.54
C GLU A 162 13.45 -32.69 -31.68
N THR A 163 13.19 -33.28 -30.50
CA THR A 163 13.98 -34.31 -29.78
C THR A 163 15.50 -34.26 -29.81
N THR A 164 16.12 -34.01 -28.65
CA THR A 164 16.85 -34.98 -27.77
C THR A 164 17.79 -34.18 -26.85
N PHE A 165 17.66 -34.32 -25.53
CA PHE A 165 18.49 -33.59 -24.54
C PHE A 165 19.77 -34.37 -24.18
N PRO A 166 20.94 -33.73 -24.05
CA PRO A 166 22.04 -34.26 -23.28
C PRO A 166 21.97 -33.79 -21.81
N ASP A 167 22.33 -34.71 -20.92
CA ASP A 167 22.38 -34.60 -19.47
C ASP A 167 23.62 -33.80 -19.04
N ILE A 168 23.46 -32.69 -18.31
CA ILE A 168 24.59 -31.96 -17.69
C ILE A 168 24.18 -31.47 -16.30
N GLY A 169 24.79 -32.10 -15.28
CA GLY A 169 24.66 -31.72 -13.88
C GLY A 169 25.23 -30.33 -13.60
N ALA A 170 24.45 -29.51 -12.90
CA ALA A 170 24.86 -28.19 -12.44
C ALA A 170 25.73 -28.34 -11.17
N MET A 171 27.01 -27.94 -11.27
CA MET A 171 27.80 -27.54 -10.12
C MET A 171 27.43 -26.10 -9.75
N VAL A 172 26.94 -25.91 -8.52
CA VAL A 172 26.63 -24.61 -7.92
C VAL A 172 27.87 -24.11 -7.18
N PRO A 173 28.38 -22.88 -7.43
CA PRO A 173 29.28 -22.22 -6.51
C PRO A 173 28.47 -21.51 -5.42
N ASP A 174 28.77 -21.85 -4.17
CA ASP A 174 28.19 -21.29 -2.95
C ASP A 174 28.69 -19.85 -2.77
N VAL A 175 27.89 -18.85 -3.16
CA VAL A 175 28.15 -17.42 -2.87
C VAL A 175 27.13 -16.94 -1.86
N ARG A 176 27.53 -17.05 -0.58
CA ARG A 176 26.83 -16.50 0.58
C ARG A 176 26.84 -14.97 0.49
N ALA A 177 25.82 -14.38 -0.11
CA ALA A 177 25.51 -12.96 0.04
C ALA A 177 24.81 -12.77 1.40
N THR A 178 25.48 -12.06 2.30
CA THR A 178 24.94 -11.66 3.60
C THR A 178 23.88 -10.58 3.41
N SER A 179 22.60 -10.97 3.46
CA SER A 179 21.51 -10.09 3.89
C SER A 179 21.36 -10.20 5.41
N PRO A 180 21.10 -9.11 6.15
CA PRO A 180 20.91 -9.19 7.60
C PRO A 180 19.59 -9.89 7.89
N GLY A 181 19.67 -11.10 8.43
CA GLY A 181 18.51 -11.88 8.82
C GLY A 181 17.75 -11.25 9.98
N LEU A 182 16.42 -11.30 9.88
CA LEU A 182 15.51 -11.12 11.00
C LEU A 182 15.68 -12.31 11.98
N ARG A 183 16.44 -12.10 13.04
CA ARG A 183 16.40 -12.87 14.30
C ARG A 183 16.42 -11.80 15.41
N GLY A 184 15.61 -11.80 16.45
CA GLY A 184 14.84 -12.84 17.13
C GLY A 184 14.96 -12.49 18.61
N VAL A 185 14.02 -11.72 19.15
CA VAL A 185 13.98 -11.39 20.58
C VAL A 185 13.01 -12.36 21.23
N SER A 186 13.55 -13.28 22.03
CA SER A 186 12.75 -14.09 22.96
C SER A 186 12.56 -13.32 24.26
N PRO A 187 11.35 -13.31 24.85
CA PRO A 187 11.12 -12.80 26.20
C PRO A 187 11.28 -13.94 27.20
N ASP A 188 12.04 -13.73 28.27
CA ASP A 188 11.76 -14.23 29.63
C ASP A 188 12.97 -14.01 30.54
N ALA A 189 12.83 -13.08 31.50
CA ALA A 189 13.32 -13.23 32.87
C ALA A 189 12.75 -12.11 33.75
N THR A 190 12.05 -12.53 34.79
CA THR A 190 11.32 -11.79 35.82
C THR A 190 12.21 -11.05 36.84
N PHE A 191 11.75 -9.85 37.22
CA PHE A 191 11.79 -9.16 38.54
C PHE A 191 12.89 -9.44 39.58
N ALA A 192 13.63 -8.37 39.95
CA ALA A 192 13.80 -7.80 41.32
C ALA A 192 15.03 -6.85 41.33
N ASP A 193 14.87 -5.54 41.56
CA ASP A 193 15.14 -4.80 42.83
C ASP A 193 16.67 -4.71 43.12
N VAL A 194 17.39 -3.58 43.31
CA VAL A 194 17.20 -2.31 44.02
C VAL A 194 18.40 -1.40 43.65
N GLY A 195 18.26 -0.06 43.72
CA GLY A 195 19.37 0.77 44.25
C GLY A 195 19.78 2.00 43.44
N ALA A 196 19.25 3.15 43.85
CA ALA A 196 19.72 4.48 43.48
C ALA A 196 21.18 4.73 43.92
N MET A 197 21.94 5.52 43.14
CA MET A 197 22.76 6.65 43.63
C MET A 197 23.52 7.35 42.50
N SER A 198 23.56 8.67 42.58
CA SER A 198 24.49 9.62 41.94
C SER A 198 24.94 10.60 43.05
N PRO A 199 25.93 11.51 42.91
CA PRO A 199 26.99 11.69 41.90
C PRO A 199 28.39 12.03 42.53
N ASN A 200 29.31 12.61 41.74
CA ASN A 200 30.68 13.17 42.00
C ASN A 200 31.86 12.20 41.80
N ASP A 201 33.02 12.55 41.23
CA ASP A 201 33.68 13.84 40.96
C ASP A 201 34.81 13.69 39.89
N ARG A 202 35.10 14.78 39.16
CA ARG A 202 36.38 15.23 38.53
C ARG A 202 37.02 14.38 37.41
N ALA A 203 37.01 14.84 36.15
CA ALA A 203 37.81 15.91 35.51
C ALA A 203 39.27 15.52 35.19
N ALA A 204 39.53 15.29 33.90
CA ALA A 204 40.82 15.53 33.25
C ALA A 204 40.56 15.88 31.77
N ASP A 205 41.10 17.04 31.38
CA ASP A 205 40.98 17.74 30.11
C ASP A 205 41.51 16.96 28.90
N LEU A 206 40.80 17.04 27.78
CA LEU A 206 41.40 17.06 26.44
C LEU A 206 40.59 18.02 25.54
N ASP A 207 41.31 19.03 25.04
CA ASP A 207 40.89 20.03 24.05
C ASP A 207 40.10 19.45 22.88
N VAL A 208 38.92 20.00 22.61
CA VAL A 208 38.22 19.85 21.32
C VAL A 208 37.94 21.24 20.77
N GLY A 209 38.70 21.58 19.74
CA GLY A 209 38.50 22.75 18.92
C GLY A 209 37.14 22.76 18.22
N ASP A 210 36.55 23.93 18.26
CA ASP A 210 35.31 24.38 17.63
C ASP A 210 35.32 24.13 16.11
N ILE A 211 34.47 23.22 15.62
CA ILE A 211 34.10 23.14 14.19
C ILE A 211 32.62 22.77 14.07
N SER A 212 31.80 23.81 13.91
CA SER A 212 30.47 23.76 13.32
C SER A 212 30.57 23.47 11.81
N PRO A 213 29.73 22.60 11.22
CA PRO A 213 29.44 22.68 9.80
C PRO A 213 28.04 23.25 9.58
N ASP A 214 28.00 24.50 9.11
CA ASP A 214 26.92 25.06 8.31
C ASP A 214 26.64 24.13 7.11
N ILE A 215 25.49 23.46 7.09
CA ILE A 215 24.99 22.82 5.88
C ILE A 215 24.05 23.81 5.18
N ARG A 216 24.59 24.52 4.19
CA ARG A 216 23.76 25.13 3.13
C ARG A 216 23.23 24.03 2.21
N PRO A 217 21.94 24.06 1.84
CA PRO A 217 21.47 23.28 0.69
C PRO A 217 21.92 24.01 -0.59
N ASP A 218 22.42 23.24 -1.55
CA ASP A 218 22.72 23.57 -2.96
C ASP A 218 24.18 23.30 -3.33
N GLN A 219 24.47 22.03 -3.59
CA GLN A 219 25.32 21.61 -4.70
C GLN A 219 25.12 20.11 -4.91
N ALA A 220 24.31 19.77 -5.92
CA ALA A 220 24.28 18.44 -6.49
C ALA A 220 25.69 18.11 -7.00
N SER A 221 26.40 17.25 -6.27
CA SER A 221 27.56 16.55 -6.80
C SER A 221 27.05 15.52 -7.80
N SER A 222 27.31 15.78 -9.09
CA SER A 222 27.24 14.76 -10.14
C SER A 222 28.14 13.57 -9.77
N PRO A 223 27.66 12.32 -9.75
CA PRO A 223 28.51 11.17 -9.91
C PRO A 223 28.49 10.77 -11.39
N ASP A 224 29.42 11.31 -12.18
CA ASP A 224 29.84 10.75 -13.47
C ASP A 224 30.63 9.45 -13.25
N THR A 225 30.02 8.49 -12.56
CA THR A 225 30.43 7.09 -12.61
C THR A 225 29.32 6.39 -13.38
N LYS A 226 29.53 6.13 -14.68
CA LYS A 226 28.59 5.33 -15.47
C LYS A 226 28.31 4.04 -14.71
N ALA A 227 27.08 3.90 -14.20
CA ALA A 227 26.65 2.69 -13.52
C ALA A 227 26.78 1.53 -14.50
N ASN A 228 27.39 0.43 -14.05
CA ASN A 228 27.51 -0.76 -14.89
C ASN A 228 26.11 -1.39 -15.07
N PRO A 229 25.81 -1.92 -16.28
CA PRO A 229 24.56 -2.63 -16.50
C PRO A 229 24.47 -3.85 -15.59
N PRO A 230 23.25 -4.24 -15.16
CA PRO A 230 23.04 -5.38 -14.30
C PRO A 230 23.51 -6.65 -15.00
N THR A 231 24.28 -7.46 -14.30
CA THR A 231 24.72 -8.77 -14.75
C THR A 231 23.78 -9.89 -14.33
N THR A 232 22.84 -9.60 -13.43
CA THR A 232 21.84 -10.56 -12.97
C THR A 232 20.50 -9.90 -12.65
N VAL A 233 19.43 -10.70 -12.65
CA VAL A 233 18.13 -10.33 -12.09
C VAL A 233 17.59 -11.39 -11.15
N ASP A 234 16.86 -10.93 -10.13
CA ASP A 234 16.10 -11.74 -9.19
C ASP A 234 14.69 -11.95 -9.73
N SER A 235 14.32 -13.21 -10.01
CA SER A 235 13.00 -13.53 -10.53
C SER A 235 11.85 -13.02 -9.67
N LEU A 236 11.97 -13.04 -8.34
CA LEU A 236 10.91 -12.65 -7.40
C LEU A 236 10.57 -11.17 -7.57
N LEU A 237 11.59 -10.30 -7.55
CA LEU A 237 11.38 -8.87 -7.72
C LEU A 237 10.98 -8.51 -9.14
N VAL A 238 11.49 -9.23 -10.16
CA VAL A 238 11.14 -8.96 -11.56
C VAL A 238 9.67 -9.27 -11.86
N VAL A 239 9.15 -10.41 -11.40
CA VAL A 239 7.77 -10.84 -11.70
C VAL A 239 6.70 -10.15 -10.84
N THR A 240 7.09 -9.56 -9.70
CA THR A 240 6.15 -8.88 -8.80
C THR A 240 6.11 -7.37 -9.00
N LEU A 241 7.27 -6.73 -9.22
CA LEU A 241 7.38 -5.27 -9.08
C LEU A 241 8.25 -4.61 -10.15
N ALA A 242 9.46 -5.11 -10.37
CA ALA A 242 10.49 -4.37 -11.10
C ALA A 242 10.14 -4.14 -12.58
N ARG A 243 9.49 -5.12 -13.22
CA ARG A 243 8.97 -4.99 -14.59
C ARG A 243 7.95 -3.85 -14.67
N ASP A 244 6.92 -3.89 -13.85
CA ASP A 244 5.79 -2.97 -13.95
C ASP A 244 6.16 -1.55 -13.53
N LEU A 245 7.08 -1.41 -12.55
CA LEU A 245 7.76 -0.14 -12.27
C LEU A 245 8.48 0.38 -13.52
N GLY A 246 9.30 -0.44 -14.17
CA GLY A 246 10.04 -0.01 -15.35
C GLY A 246 9.10 0.44 -16.47
N LEU A 247 8.10 -0.37 -16.80
CA LEU A 247 7.13 -0.11 -17.87
C LEU A 247 6.31 1.17 -17.64
N ASN A 248 5.84 1.39 -16.40
CA ASN A 248 5.03 2.57 -16.08
C ASN A 248 5.78 3.89 -16.33
N PHE A 249 7.10 3.89 -16.14
CA PHE A 249 7.93 5.10 -16.23
C PHE A 249 8.69 5.24 -17.56
N LEU A 250 8.43 4.39 -18.56
CA LEU A 250 9.11 4.45 -19.86
C LEU A 250 8.88 5.76 -20.63
N GLN A 251 7.74 6.43 -20.41
CA GLN A 251 7.40 7.67 -21.12
C GLN A 251 8.10 8.92 -20.52
N GLY A 252 9.00 8.73 -19.55
CA GLY A 252 9.67 9.81 -18.83
C GLY A 252 8.73 10.50 -17.82
N PRO A 253 9.22 11.47 -17.03
CA PRO A 253 8.37 12.22 -16.10
C PRO A 253 7.26 12.91 -16.89
N HIS A 254 6.02 12.57 -16.59
CA HIS A 254 4.89 13.20 -17.24
C HIS A 254 4.73 14.62 -16.67
N THR A 255 4.40 15.58 -17.53
CA THR A 255 3.88 16.89 -17.09
C THR A 255 2.42 16.73 -16.66
N GLN A 256 2.13 15.80 -15.76
CA GLN A 256 0.76 15.46 -15.39
C GLN A 256 0.35 16.08 -14.05
N SER A 257 -0.89 16.57 -14.01
CA SER A 257 -1.62 16.98 -12.81
C SER A 257 -2.07 15.80 -11.92
N HIS A 258 -1.65 14.58 -12.26
CA HIS A 258 -2.15 13.32 -11.71
C HIS A 258 -1.02 12.54 -11.03
N SER A 259 -1.38 11.63 -10.13
CA SER A 259 -0.41 10.82 -9.40
C SER A 259 0.17 9.73 -10.29
N GLU A 260 1.50 9.70 -10.45
CA GLU A 260 2.20 8.73 -11.31
C GLU A 260 2.18 7.29 -10.76
N LEU A 261 1.85 7.10 -9.47
CA LEU A 261 1.64 5.81 -8.82
C LEU A 261 0.82 5.95 -7.53
N GLY A 262 0.24 4.86 -7.05
CA GLY A 262 -0.36 4.78 -5.72
C GLY A 262 -1.74 5.44 -5.60
N THR A 263 -2.47 5.60 -6.70
CA THR A 263 -3.87 6.06 -6.62
C THR A 263 -4.72 5.04 -5.86
N GLU A 264 -5.51 5.53 -4.92
CA GLU A 264 -6.47 4.76 -4.12
C GLU A 264 -7.86 4.77 -4.73
N GLY A 265 -8.74 3.94 -4.18
CA GLY A 265 -10.12 3.81 -4.65
C GLY A 265 -11.14 3.51 -3.54
N CYS A 266 -12.39 3.39 -3.96
CA CYS A 266 -13.53 3.08 -3.11
C CYS A 266 -14.26 1.85 -3.63
N TRP A 267 -14.61 0.97 -2.70
CA TRP A 267 -15.59 -0.08 -2.95
C TRP A 267 -17.00 0.51 -2.94
N ASP A 268 -17.86 -0.04 -3.78
CA ASP A 268 -19.29 0.25 -3.78
C ASP A 268 -19.95 -0.08 -2.43
N GLN A 269 -19.59 -1.22 -1.83
CA GLN A 269 -20.05 -1.64 -0.50
C GLN A 269 -18.95 -2.39 0.25
N LEU A 270 -18.70 -2.02 1.51
CA LEU A 270 -17.66 -2.69 2.31
C LEU A 270 -18.08 -4.08 2.82
N SER A 271 -19.38 -4.31 3.03
CA SER A 271 -19.90 -5.59 3.52
C SER A 271 -20.00 -6.66 2.42
N VAL A 272 -20.18 -6.23 1.17
CA VAL A 272 -20.35 -7.10 0.00
C VAL A 272 -19.66 -6.43 -1.20
N PRO A 273 -18.32 -6.33 -1.20
CA PRO A 273 -17.58 -5.60 -2.24
C PRO A 273 -17.74 -6.23 -3.62
N ARG A 274 -18.06 -5.40 -4.63
CA ARG A 274 -18.26 -5.82 -6.02
C ARG A 274 -17.48 -5.00 -7.02
N THR A 275 -17.37 -3.70 -6.79
CA THR A 275 -16.75 -2.80 -7.74
C THR A 275 -15.83 -1.85 -7.01
N PHE A 276 -14.55 -1.85 -7.40
CA PHE A 276 -13.58 -0.89 -6.94
C PHE A 276 -13.43 0.22 -7.97
N THR A 277 -13.69 1.46 -7.54
CA THR A 277 -13.61 2.66 -8.38
C THR A 277 -12.47 3.54 -7.87
N LEU A 278 -11.56 3.91 -8.75
CA LEU A 278 -10.43 4.77 -8.43
C LEU A 278 -10.90 6.19 -8.10
N LEU A 279 -10.20 6.84 -7.16
CA LEU A 279 -10.45 8.24 -6.79
C LEU A 279 -10.02 9.21 -7.89
N ASP A 280 -9.04 8.81 -8.70
CA ASP A 280 -8.63 9.49 -9.93
C ASP A 280 -8.84 8.55 -11.12
N PRO A 281 -9.78 8.84 -12.04
CA PRO A 281 -10.10 7.96 -13.16
C PRO A 281 -8.98 7.89 -14.22
N GLU A 282 -8.09 8.89 -14.25
CA GLU A 282 -6.94 8.98 -15.17
C GLU A 282 -5.64 8.48 -14.53
N ALA A 283 -5.75 7.76 -13.41
CA ALA A 283 -4.60 7.28 -12.66
C ALA A 283 -3.76 6.25 -13.41
N SER A 284 -2.48 6.20 -13.04
CA SER A 284 -1.56 5.13 -13.43
C SER A 284 -2.13 3.74 -13.11
N PRO A 285 -1.82 2.72 -13.94
CA PRO A 285 -2.13 1.32 -13.63
C PRO A 285 -1.39 0.79 -12.39
N LEU A 286 -0.32 1.45 -11.93
CA LEU A 286 0.31 1.19 -10.63
C LEU A 286 -0.50 1.81 -9.49
N THR A 287 -1.73 1.34 -9.31
CA THR A 287 -2.62 1.73 -8.21
C THR A 287 -2.04 1.30 -6.86
N THR A 288 -2.62 1.80 -5.76
CA THR A 288 -2.26 1.27 -4.44
C THR A 288 -2.62 -0.21 -4.31
N ALA A 289 -3.71 -0.68 -4.92
CA ALA A 289 -4.07 -2.10 -4.85
C ALA A 289 -3.09 -3.00 -5.60
N PHE A 290 -2.59 -2.59 -6.77
CA PHE A 290 -1.53 -3.27 -7.48
C PHE A 290 -0.25 -3.35 -6.63
N LEU A 291 0.23 -2.19 -6.13
CA LEU A 291 1.46 -2.12 -5.35
C LEU A 291 1.36 -2.90 -4.03
N ASN A 292 0.18 -2.92 -3.41
CA ASN A 292 -0.12 -3.76 -2.26
C ASN A 292 0.03 -5.25 -2.61
N GLY A 293 -0.57 -5.72 -3.70
CA GLY A 293 -0.44 -7.11 -4.16
C GLY A 293 0.99 -7.49 -4.50
N ALA A 294 1.70 -6.62 -5.21
CA ALA A 294 3.11 -6.79 -5.55
C ALA A 294 4.02 -6.91 -4.31
N LEU A 295 3.85 -6.02 -3.32
CA LEU A 295 4.60 -6.08 -2.08
C LEU A 295 4.27 -7.32 -1.25
N ASP A 296 2.99 -7.65 -1.12
CA ASP A 296 2.54 -8.83 -0.38
C ASP A 296 3.11 -10.11 -1.02
N GLY A 297 3.06 -10.20 -2.36
CA GLY A 297 3.66 -11.29 -3.14
C GLY A 297 5.18 -11.38 -2.97
N ALA A 298 5.89 -10.26 -3.03
CA ALA A 298 7.34 -10.22 -2.81
C ALA A 298 7.72 -10.64 -1.39
N LEU A 299 7.02 -10.13 -0.37
CA LEU A 299 7.27 -10.44 1.04
C LEU A 299 7.02 -11.91 1.36
N LEU A 300 5.88 -12.43 0.92
CA LEU A 300 5.51 -13.83 1.19
C LEU A 300 6.29 -14.80 0.31
N GLY A 301 6.65 -14.41 -0.92
CA GLY A 301 7.55 -15.15 -1.78
C GLY A 301 8.95 -15.28 -1.18
N ASP A 302 9.51 -14.18 -0.66
CA ASP A 302 10.80 -14.20 0.05
C ASP A 302 10.74 -15.15 1.27
N TYR A 303 9.68 -15.03 2.08
CA TYR A 303 9.43 -15.92 3.21
C TYR A 303 9.39 -17.40 2.79
N LEU A 304 8.63 -17.74 1.73
CA LEU A 304 8.51 -19.12 1.22
C LEU A 304 9.82 -19.66 0.65
N SER A 305 10.64 -18.80 0.05
CA SER A 305 11.95 -19.20 -0.49
C SER A 305 12.93 -19.64 0.60
N GLN A 306 12.75 -19.12 1.82
CA GLN A 306 13.57 -19.41 3.00
C GLN A 306 12.93 -20.43 3.96
N ALA A 307 11.64 -20.71 3.81
CA ALA A 307 10.90 -21.61 4.68
C ALA A 307 11.38 -23.07 4.52
N PRO A 308 11.56 -23.82 5.62
CA PRO A 308 11.93 -25.23 5.57
C PRO A 308 10.77 -26.08 5.02
N GLU A 309 11.11 -27.18 4.34
CA GLU A 309 10.11 -28.17 3.94
C GLU A 309 9.67 -29.05 5.14
N PRO A 310 8.39 -29.43 5.24
CA PRO A 310 7.29 -29.05 4.36
C PRO A 310 6.86 -27.60 4.58
N ARG A 311 6.74 -26.83 3.48
CA ARG A 311 6.27 -25.45 3.54
C ARG A 311 4.82 -25.35 4.05
N PRO A 312 4.43 -24.24 4.69
CA PRO A 312 3.05 -24.03 5.10
C PRO A 312 2.11 -23.94 3.88
N PRO A 313 0.84 -24.38 4.01
CA PRO A 313 -0.18 -24.10 3.02
C PRO A 313 -0.32 -22.59 2.78
N LEU A 314 -0.49 -22.17 1.53
CA LEU A 314 -0.69 -20.78 1.13
C LEU A 314 -1.95 -20.20 1.76
N SER A 315 -3.02 -20.98 1.88
CA SER A 315 -4.25 -20.51 2.55
C SER A 315 -4.00 -20.15 4.02
N HIS A 316 -3.18 -20.94 4.72
CA HIS A 316 -2.75 -20.65 6.09
C HIS A 316 -1.82 -19.44 6.17
N LEU A 317 -0.85 -19.34 5.26
CA LEU A 317 0.09 -18.22 5.20
C LEU A 317 -0.64 -16.88 4.99
N LEU A 318 -1.56 -16.82 4.03
CA LEU A 318 -2.34 -15.61 3.76
C LEU A 318 -3.27 -15.26 4.92
N SER A 319 -3.93 -16.26 5.52
CA SER A 319 -4.78 -16.05 6.71
C SER A 319 -4.01 -15.43 7.87
N GLN A 320 -2.78 -15.89 8.10
CA GLN A 320 -1.90 -15.31 9.10
C GLN A 320 -1.45 -13.89 8.74
N TYR A 321 -1.00 -13.69 7.49
CA TYR A 321 -0.47 -12.41 7.02
C TYR A 321 -1.50 -11.27 7.06
N TYR A 322 -2.73 -11.51 6.62
CA TYR A 322 -3.83 -10.54 6.71
C TYR A 322 -4.53 -10.52 8.08
N GLY A 323 -4.07 -11.35 9.03
CA GLY A 323 -4.60 -11.48 10.38
C GLY A 323 -3.62 -11.02 11.44
N ALA A 324 -3.16 -11.97 12.26
CA ALA A 324 -2.35 -11.73 13.45
C ALA A 324 -0.83 -11.68 13.19
N GLY A 325 -0.38 -12.11 12.02
CA GLY A 325 1.04 -12.20 11.65
C GLY A 325 1.46 -13.63 11.32
N VAL A 326 2.48 -13.75 10.46
CA VAL A 326 3.00 -15.03 9.97
C VAL A 326 3.85 -15.72 11.03
N ALA A 327 3.59 -17.00 11.28
CA ALA A 327 4.33 -17.82 12.24
C ALA A 327 4.44 -17.21 13.66
N GLY A 328 3.44 -16.42 14.08
CA GLY A 328 3.41 -15.75 15.37
C GLY A 328 4.22 -14.45 15.44
N ASP A 329 4.81 -13.99 14.33
CA ASP A 329 5.48 -12.69 14.25
C ASP A 329 4.46 -11.58 13.90
N PRO A 330 4.09 -10.70 14.87
CA PRO A 330 3.16 -9.60 14.62
C PRO A 330 3.76 -8.50 13.73
N GLY A 331 5.08 -8.50 13.49
CA GLY A 331 5.74 -7.59 12.55
C GLY A 331 5.47 -7.97 11.10
N LEU A 332 5.25 -9.26 10.81
CA LEU A 332 4.94 -9.76 9.46
C LEU A 332 3.43 -9.81 9.22
N ARG A 333 2.79 -8.64 9.34
CA ARG A 333 1.37 -8.40 9.03
C ARG A 333 1.23 -7.48 7.83
N SER A 334 0.15 -7.64 7.09
CA SER A 334 -0.17 -6.84 5.90
C SER A 334 -0.19 -5.32 6.17
N ASN A 335 -0.61 -4.86 7.34
CA ASN A 335 -0.61 -3.44 7.70
C ASN A 335 0.79 -2.80 7.71
N PHE A 336 1.83 -3.62 7.85
CA PHE A 336 3.24 -3.19 7.85
C PHE A 336 3.97 -3.48 6.54
N ARG A 337 3.24 -3.85 5.47
CA ARG A 337 3.82 -4.22 4.16
C ARG A 337 4.77 -3.17 3.58
N ARG A 338 4.49 -1.88 3.74
CA ARG A 338 5.39 -0.81 3.22
C ARG A 338 6.69 -0.75 4.00
N GLN A 339 6.63 -0.94 5.32
CA GLN A 339 7.80 -0.95 6.20
C GLN A 339 8.65 -2.19 5.95
N ASN A 340 8.02 -3.37 5.84
CA ASN A 340 8.71 -4.62 5.54
C ASN A 340 9.24 -4.64 4.10
N GLY A 341 8.45 -4.13 3.15
CA GLY A 341 8.82 -4.02 1.74
C GLY A 341 10.04 -3.13 1.52
N ALA A 342 10.16 -2.03 2.27
CA ALA A 342 11.33 -1.15 2.20
C ALA A 342 12.65 -1.87 2.53
N ALA A 343 12.62 -2.92 3.36
CA ALA A 343 13.80 -3.74 3.63
C ALA A 343 14.18 -4.66 2.46
N LEU A 344 13.19 -5.16 1.71
CA LEU A 344 13.40 -5.99 0.51
C LEU A 344 13.76 -5.18 -0.73
N THR A 345 13.29 -3.92 -0.80
CA THR A 345 13.40 -3.08 -2.00
C THR A 345 14.34 -1.89 -1.80
N LEU A 346 15.55 -2.13 -1.27
CA LEU A 346 16.56 -1.09 -1.12
C LEU A 346 16.85 -0.43 -2.47
N ALA A 347 16.82 0.91 -2.52
CA ALA A 347 16.85 1.66 -3.78
C ALA A 347 17.98 1.25 -4.74
N PRO A 348 19.26 1.10 -4.33
CA PRO A 348 20.31 0.69 -5.25
C PRO A 348 20.09 -0.70 -5.87
N ALA A 349 19.58 -1.64 -5.08
CA ALA A 349 19.28 -3.00 -5.55
C ALA A 349 18.06 -2.99 -6.47
N LEU A 350 17.00 -2.27 -6.10
CA LEU A 350 15.78 -2.18 -6.91
C LEU A 350 16.05 -1.50 -8.26
N ILE A 351 16.91 -0.48 -8.32
CA ILE A 351 17.34 0.13 -9.60
C ILE A 351 17.93 -0.94 -10.54
N GLN A 352 18.79 -1.81 -10.02
CA GLN A 352 19.39 -2.89 -10.81
C GLN A 352 18.33 -3.90 -11.29
N GLN A 353 17.35 -4.23 -10.45
CA GLN A 353 16.27 -5.14 -10.82
C GLN A 353 15.34 -4.53 -11.88
N VAL A 354 14.98 -3.25 -11.76
CA VAL A 354 14.13 -2.56 -12.75
C VAL A 354 14.89 -2.46 -14.07
N TRP A 355 16.15 -2.05 -14.05
CA TRP A 355 16.97 -1.96 -15.26
C TRP A 355 17.12 -3.34 -15.92
N GLY A 356 17.43 -4.38 -15.15
CA GLY A 356 17.59 -5.73 -15.65
C GLY A 356 16.29 -6.31 -16.22
N ALA A 357 15.14 -6.02 -15.59
CA ALA A 357 13.82 -6.40 -16.09
C ALA A 357 13.54 -5.80 -17.47
N LEU A 358 13.85 -4.52 -17.66
CA LEU A 358 13.67 -3.83 -18.95
C LEU A 358 14.60 -4.38 -20.03
N ILE A 359 15.87 -4.68 -19.70
CA ILE A 359 16.81 -5.33 -20.62
C ILE A 359 16.28 -6.70 -21.04
N LEU A 360 15.82 -7.50 -20.07
CA LEU A 360 15.31 -8.84 -20.33
C LEU A 360 14.05 -8.78 -21.19
N LEU A 361 13.13 -7.85 -20.92
CA LEU A 361 11.94 -7.65 -21.74
C LEU A 361 12.28 -7.22 -23.17
N GLN A 362 13.22 -6.28 -23.35
CA GLN A 362 13.66 -5.83 -24.67
C GLN A 362 14.24 -6.99 -25.51
N ARG A 363 14.84 -8.00 -24.86
CA ARG A 363 15.35 -9.20 -25.54
C ARG A 363 14.25 -10.20 -25.89
N LEU A 364 13.32 -10.43 -24.98
CA LEU A 364 12.21 -11.36 -25.19
C LEU A 364 11.18 -10.80 -26.20
N GLU A 365 11.04 -9.48 -26.25
CA GLU A 365 10.15 -8.75 -27.16
C GLU A 365 10.87 -7.59 -27.89
N PRO A 366 11.71 -7.87 -28.91
CA PRO A 366 12.49 -6.84 -29.61
C PRO A 366 11.66 -5.76 -30.30
N VAL A 367 10.39 -6.03 -30.58
CA VAL A 367 9.42 -5.13 -31.20
C VAL A 367 8.49 -4.46 -30.19
N HIS A 368 8.79 -4.53 -28.89
CA HIS A 368 7.97 -3.88 -27.86
C HIS A 368 7.93 -2.37 -28.10
N PRO A 369 6.73 -1.78 -28.32
CA PRO A 369 6.59 -0.45 -28.91
C PRO A 369 7.21 0.67 -28.06
N GLN A 370 7.24 0.50 -26.73
CA GLN A 370 7.81 1.49 -25.81
C GLN A 370 9.32 1.29 -25.55
N LEU A 371 9.89 0.13 -25.88
CA LEU A 371 11.29 -0.20 -25.62
C LEU A 371 12.16 -0.19 -26.88
N GLN A 372 11.52 -0.19 -28.05
CA GLN A 372 12.21 -0.19 -29.33
C GLN A 372 13.07 1.07 -29.48
N GLY A 373 14.37 0.87 -29.73
CA GLY A 373 15.32 1.96 -29.94
C GLY A 373 15.87 2.61 -28.66
N MET A 374 15.44 2.18 -27.48
CA MET A 374 16.04 2.65 -26.22
C MET A 374 17.43 2.06 -26.01
N ASN A 375 18.38 2.91 -25.63
CA ASN A 375 19.73 2.51 -25.27
C ASN A 375 19.85 2.21 -23.75
N GLN A 376 20.98 1.64 -23.35
CA GLN A 376 21.22 1.23 -21.94
C GLN A 376 21.18 2.41 -20.95
N GLU A 377 21.62 3.59 -21.36
CA GLU A 377 21.62 4.78 -20.50
C GLU A 377 20.19 5.27 -20.24
N GLN A 378 19.33 5.25 -21.26
CA GLN A 378 17.92 5.58 -21.13
C GLN A 378 17.18 4.58 -20.21
N LEU A 379 17.47 3.28 -20.34
CA LEU A 379 16.90 2.27 -19.44
C LEU A 379 17.33 2.47 -17.98
N ALA A 380 18.61 2.82 -17.75
CA ALA A 380 19.12 3.12 -16.40
C ALA A 380 18.45 4.37 -15.79
N GLN A 381 18.19 5.39 -16.60
CA GLN A 381 17.48 6.61 -16.17
C GLN A 381 16.03 6.29 -15.78
N VAL A 382 15.30 5.50 -16.58
CA VAL A 382 13.95 5.03 -16.24
C VAL A 382 13.97 4.23 -14.94
N ALA A 383 14.91 3.29 -14.79
CA ALA A 383 15.01 2.48 -13.59
C ALA A 383 15.28 3.32 -12.33
N THR A 384 16.13 4.32 -12.44
CA THR A 384 16.43 5.28 -11.36
C THR A 384 15.19 6.09 -11.00
N HIS A 385 14.48 6.62 -11.99
CA HIS A 385 13.27 7.42 -11.77
C HIS A 385 12.14 6.59 -11.14
N ALA A 386 11.83 5.43 -11.72
CA ALA A 386 10.79 4.53 -11.22
C ALA A 386 11.06 4.10 -9.77
N THR A 387 12.31 3.75 -9.46
CA THR A 387 12.70 3.36 -8.10
C THR A 387 12.59 4.52 -7.13
N LYS A 388 13.00 5.73 -7.54
CA LYS A 388 12.87 6.92 -6.72
C LYS A 388 11.41 7.22 -6.40
N GLU A 389 10.54 7.21 -7.40
CA GLU A 389 9.11 7.47 -7.18
C GLU A 389 8.48 6.40 -6.28
N PHE A 390 8.77 5.11 -6.53
CA PHE A 390 8.28 4.04 -5.66
C PHE A 390 8.78 4.17 -4.21
N THR A 391 10.07 4.40 -4.01
CA THR A 391 10.66 4.46 -2.65
C THR A 391 10.25 5.72 -1.90
N GLU A 392 10.21 6.88 -2.55
CA GLU A 392 9.94 8.16 -1.90
C GLU A 392 8.44 8.51 -1.83
N ALA A 393 7.66 8.19 -2.86
CA ALA A 393 6.23 8.55 -2.93
C ALA A 393 5.29 7.45 -2.43
N PHE A 394 5.68 6.17 -2.52
CA PHE A 394 4.86 5.06 -2.00
C PHE A 394 5.36 4.56 -0.65
N LEU A 395 6.59 4.03 -0.59
CA LEU A 395 7.14 3.43 0.63
C LEU A 395 7.46 4.47 1.71
N GLY A 396 7.94 5.65 1.29
CA GLY A 396 8.25 6.77 2.18
C GLY A 396 7.02 7.43 2.80
N CYS A 397 5.82 7.05 2.35
CA CYS A 397 4.54 7.60 2.76
C CYS A 397 3.67 6.59 3.51
N PRO A 398 2.93 7.06 4.54
CA PRO A 398 2.05 6.18 5.28
C PRO A 398 0.88 5.75 4.38
N ALA A 399 0.34 4.57 4.64
CA ALA A 399 -0.90 4.14 4.01
C ALA A 399 -2.07 4.94 4.60
N ILE A 400 -2.66 5.81 3.78
CA ILE A 400 -3.82 6.63 4.14
C ILE A 400 -5.08 5.96 3.60
N LEU A 401 -5.94 5.47 4.49
CA LEU A 401 -7.24 4.90 4.15
C LEU A 401 -8.24 6.05 3.89
N PRO A 402 -8.74 6.21 2.66
CA PRO A 402 -9.68 7.28 2.34
C PRO A 402 -11.02 7.09 3.06
N ARG A 403 -11.79 8.17 3.14
CA ARG A 403 -13.07 8.23 3.86
C ARG A 403 -14.03 7.06 3.59
N CYS A 404 -14.14 6.65 2.32
CA CYS A 404 -15.01 5.54 1.92
C CYS A 404 -14.59 4.19 2.52
N ARG A 405 -13.31 4.00 2.85
CA ARG A 405 -12.78 2.72 3.36
C ARG A 405 -13.17 2.45 4.79
N TRP A 406 -13.30 3.49 5.61
CA TRP A 406 -13.74 3.35 7.00
C TRP A 406 -15.24 3.63 7.19
N GLY A 407 -16.00 3.78 6.09
CA GLY A 407 -17.45 4.00 6.12
C GLY A 407 -17.83 5.36 6.68
N ALA A 408 -17.10 6.42 6.29
CA ALA A 408 -17.40 7.79 6.70
C ALA A 408 -18.79 8.23 6.25
N ALA A 409 -19.50 8.92 7.15
CA ALA A 409 -20.66 9.70 6.75
C ALA A 409 -20.24 10.84 5.79
N PRO A 410 -21.14 11.30 4.92
CA PRO A 410 -20.89 12.47 4.09
C PRO A 410 -20.59 13.73 4.92
N TYR A 411 -19.79 14.63 4.35
CA TYR A 411 -19.62 15.97 4.87
C TYR A 411 -20.97 16.72 4.86
N ARG A 412 -21.30 17.43 5.94
CA ARG A 412 -22.52 18.25 6.03
C ARG A 412 -22.20 19.69 5.63
N GLY A 413 -23.00 20.27 4.74
CA GLY A 413 -22.75 21.63 4.25
C GLY A 413 -21.67 21.68 3.15
N ARG A 414 -21.01 22.84 3.00
CA ARG A 414 -20.02 23.07 1.94
C ARG A 414 -18.61 23.16 2.54
N PRO A 415 -17.66 22.29 2.16
CA PRO A 415 -16.33 22.33 2.71
C PRO A 415 -15.59 23.60 2.30
N THR A 416 -14.82 24.16 3.23
CA THR A 416 -14.01 25.35 2.98
C THR A 416 -12.61 24.91 2.54
N PRO A 417 -12.10 25.35 1.38
CA PRO A 417 -10.77 24.98 0.90
C PRO A 417 -9.65 25.59 1.75
N LEU A 418 -8.54 24.88 1.88
CA LEU A 418 -7.31 25.36 2.50
C LEU A 418 -6.48 26.21 1.53
N HIS A 419 -5.71 27.16 2.07
CA HIS A 419 -4.68 27.89 1.33
C HIS A 419 -3.33 27.21 1.57
N LEU A 420 -2.93 26.34 0.63
CA LEU A 420 -1.71 25.53 0.69
C LEU A 420 -0.49 26.29 0.14
N PRO A 421 0.75 25.94 0.54
CA PRO A 421 1.09 24.98 1.59
C PRO A 421 0.82 25.54 3.01
N LEU A 422 0.46 24.66 3.94
CA LEU A 422 0.29 25.04 5.35
C LEU A 422 1.62 25.17 6.07
N ALA A 423 1.63 25.94 7.16
CA ALA A 423 2.84 26.21 7.95
C ALA A 423 2.90 25.44 9.28
N PHE A 424 1.83 24.70 9.63
CA PHE A 424 1.70 24.08 10.94
C PHE A 424 1.18 22.65 10.86
N LEU A 425 1.66 21.85 11.80
CA LEU A 425 1.12 20.52 12.12
C LEU A 425 0.71 20.51 13.59
N TYR A 426 -0.57 20.26 13.87
CA TYR A 426 -1.10 20.22 15.22
C TYR A 426 -1.31 18.77 15.65
N VAL A 427 -0.64 18.37 16.73
CA VAL A 427 -0.75 17.00 17.27
C VAL A 427 -1.80 16.95 18.36
N HIS A 428 -2.67 15.95 18.25
CA HIS A 428 -3.78 15.66 19.15
C HIS A 428 -3.72 14.21 19.63
N HIS A 429 -4.39 13.95 20.75
CA HIS A 429 -4.93 12.63 21.04
C HIS A 429 -6.46 12.68 20.96
N THR A 430 -7.11 11.54 20.84
CA THR A 430 -8.59 11.50 20.89
C THR A 430 -9.09 11.61 22.32
N TYR A 431 -8.34 11.10 23.31
CA TYR A 431 -8.73 10.85 24.70
C TYR A 431 -9.88 9.83 24.82
N VAL A 432 -10.98 10.08 24.11
CA VAL A 432 -12.07 9.15 23.82
C VAL A 432 -12.29 9.16 22.30
N PRO A 433 -12.27 8.02 21.60
CA PRO A 433 -12.19 6.65 22.13
C PRO A 433 -10.80 6.27 22.66
N ALA A 434 -10.81 5.40 23.67
CA ALA A 434 -9.68 4.70 24.28
C ALA A 434 -10.17 3.32 24.80
N PRO A 435 -9.31 2.28 24.93
CA PRO A 435 -7.87 2.26 24.64
C PRO A 435 -7.54 2.39 23.13
N PRO A 436 -6.25 2.54 22.74
CA PRO A 436 -5.86 2.55 21.33
C PRO A 436 -6.38 1.32 20.58
N CYS A 437 -6.78 1.52 19.32
CA CYS A 437 -7.23 0.43 18.44
C CYS A 437 -6.03 -0.19 17.70
N THR A 438 -6.01 -1.51 17.59
CA THR A 438 -4.89 -2.30 17.04
C THR A 438 -5.27 -3.16 15.83
N ASP A 439 -6.52 -3.04 15.38
CA ASP A 439 -7.06 -3.68 14.20
C ASP A 439 -8.00 -2.71 13.45
N PHE A 440 -8.12 -2.93 12.14
CA PHE A 440 -8.88 -2.06 11.25
C PHE A 440 -10.36 -1.94 11.66
N LEU A 441 -11.01 -3.04 12.05
CA LEU A 441 -12.42 -3.02 12.40
C LEU A 441 -12.69 -2.07 13.58
N ARG A 442 -11.87 -2.14 14.64
CA ARG A 442 -11.95 -1.24 15.79
C ARG A 442 -11.56 0.20 15.43
N CYS A 443 -10.50 0.40 14.65
CA CYS A 443 -10.07 1.74 14.27
C CYS A 443 -11.11 2.44 13.38
N ALA A 444 -11.67 1.75 12.39
CA ALA A 444 -12.76 2.27 11.57
C ALA A 444 -14.03 2.55 12.40
N ALA A 445 -14.36 1.70 13.38
CA ALA A 445 -15.47 1.96 14.31
C ALA A 445 -15.22 3.21 15.18
N ASN A 446 -13.99 3.40 15.66
CA ASN A 446 -13.57 4.59 16.40
C ASN A 446 -13.67 5.86 15.53
N MET A 447 -13.26 5.79 14.26
CA MET A 447 -13.42 6.88 13.30
C MET A 447 -14.89 7.27 13.12
N ARG A 448 -15.78 6.30 12.87
CA ARG A 448 -17.23 6.55 12.75
C ARG A 448 -17.83 7.12 14.03
N SER A 449 -17.44 6.61 15.20
CA SER A 449 -17.90 7.10 16.49
C SER A 449 -17.50 8.57 16.72
N MET A 450 -16.25 8.94 16.44
CA MET A 450 -15.79 10.32 16.53
C MET A 450 -16.50 11.23 15.55
N GLN A 451 -16.70 10.79 14.30
CA GLN A 451 -17.42 11.57 13.31
C GLN A 451 -18.87 11.81 13.73
N LEU A 452 -19.57 10.77 14.19
CA LEU A 452 -20.93 10.86 14.70
C LEU A 452 -21.03 11.87 15.85
N PHE A 453 -20.15 11.77 16.84
CA PHE A 453 -20.11 12.72 17.95
C PHE A 453 -19.85 14.16 17.49
N HIS A 454 -18.89 14.36 16.57
CA HIS A 454 -18.60 15.69 16.02
C HIS A 454 -19.78 16.27 15.23
N GLN A 455 -20.46 15.47 14.43
CA GLN A 455 -21.58 15.93 13.62
C GLN A 455 -22.88 16.11 14.41
N ASP A 456 -23.28 15.12 15.20
CA ASP A 456 -24.59 15.08 15.84
C ASP A 456 -24.60 15.75 17.21
N THR A 457 -23.49 15.67 17.96
CA THR A 457 -23.42 16.27 19.29
C THR A 457 -22.80 17.66 19.26
N ARG A 458 -21.72 17.88 18.49
CA ARG A 458 -21.06 19.19 18.38
C ARG A 458 -21.60 20.07 17.26
N GLY A 459 -22.43 19.53 16.37
CA GLY A 459 -23.00 20.27 15.24
C GLY A 459 -21.95 20.68 14.20
N TRP A 460 -20.84 19.94 14.09
CA TRP A 460 -19.81 20.20 13.09
C TRP A 460 -20.17 19.57 11.76
N ASP A 461 -19.59 20.10 10.69
CA ASP A 461 -19.82 19.58 9.34
C ASP A 461 -19.29 18.15 9.13
N ASP A 462 -18.26 17.78 9.88
CA ASP A 462 -17.55 16.51 9.75
C ASP A 462 -16.63 16.30 10.96
N ILE A 463 -15.93 15.15 11.01
CA ILE A 463 -14.85 14.87 11.96
C ILE A 463 -13.88 16.06 12.05
N GLY A 464 -13.42 16.39 13.26
CA GLY A 464 -12.66 17.61 13.49
C GLY A 464 -11.25 17.62 12.91
N TYR A 465 -10.63 16.45 12.79
CA TYR A 465 -9.21 16.30 12.43
C TYR A 465 -9.00 16.22 10.90
N SER A 466 -7.83 16.62 10.44
CA SER A 466 -7.41 16.38 9.05
C SER A 466 -7.12 14.89 8.84
N PHE A 467 -6.34 14.30 9.75
CA PHE A 467 -5.96 12.89 9.75
C PHE A 467 -6.03 12.31 11.16
N VAL A 468 -6.25 11.01 11.23
CA VAL A 468 -6.28 10.26 12.49
C VAL A 468 -5.42 9.00 12.34
N VAL A 469 -4.58 8.71 13.33
CA VAL A 469 -3.64 7.58 13.31
C VAL A 469 -4.10 6.51 14.30
N GLY A 470 -4.28 5.29 13.81
CA GLY A 470 -4.54 4.10 14.63
C GLY A 470 -3.24 3.42 15.08
N SER A 471 -3.32 2.54 16.08
CA SER A 471 -2.17 1.68 16.44
C SER A 471 -2.15 0.39 15.61
N ASP A 472 -3.07 0.26 14.65
CA ASP A 472 -3.12 -0.76 13.61
C ASP A 472 -2.15 -0.48 12.44
N GLY A 473 -1.43 0.64 12.46
CA GLY A 473 -0.43 1.00 11.44
C GLY A 473 -0.95 1.86 10.29
N TYR A 474 -2.24 2.22 10.30
CA TYR A 474 -2.85 3.05 9.25
C TYR A 474 -3.07 4.50 9.67
N VAL A 475 -3.07 5.37 8.66
CA VAL A 475 -3.63 6.72 8.74
C VAL A 475 -5.02 6.69 8.16
N TYR A 476 -5.99 7.27 8.86
CA TYR A 476 -7.36 7.42 8.42
C TYR A 476 -7.59 8.86 7.97
N GLU A 477 -8.09 9.02 6.75
CA GLU A 477 -8.47 10.33 6.23
C GLU A 477 -9.67 10.87 7.01
N GLY A 478 -9.50 12.02 7.68
CA GLY A 478 -10.58 12.81 8.26
C GLY A 478 -11.10 13.79 7.23
N ARG A 479 -10.85 15.09 7.43
CA ARG A 479 -11.10 16.12 6.41
C ARG A 479 -10.05 16.16 5.29
N GLY A 480 -8.95 15.44 5.45
CA GLY A 480 -7.93 15.28 4.42
C GLY A 480 -7.08 16.52 4.17
N TRP A 481 -6.45 16.56 3.00
CA TRP A 481 -5.41 17.53 2.64
C TRP A 481 -5.93 18.90 2.21
N TYR A 482 -7.16 18.97 1.70
CA TYR A 482 -7.64 20.14 0.95
C TYR A 482 -8.69 20.98 1.70
N TRP A 483 -9.21 20.49 2.82
CA TRP A 483 -10.34 21.11 3.51
C TRP A 483 -10.03 21.53 4.95
N VAL A 484 -10.60 22.67 5.36
CA VAL A 484 -10.39 23.24 6.70
C VAL A 484 -10.97 22.34 7.80
N GLY A 485 -10.14 22.07 8.81
CA GLY A 485 -10.46 21.31 10.03
C GLY A 485 -11.44 21.98 11.01
N ALA A 486 -11.72 21.27 12.11
CA ALA A 486 -12.35 21.82 13.32
C ALA A 486 -11.60 21.43 14.62
N HIS A 487 -10.33 21.04 14.51
CA HIS A 487 -9.53 20.45 15.59
C HIS A 487 -8.90 21.49 16.54
N THR A 488 -8.55 22.69 16.07
CA THR A 488 -7.83 23.72 16.83
C THR A 488 -8.49 25.08 16.64
N ARG A 489 -9.34 25.48 17.59
CA ARG A 489 -10.16 26.70 17.52
C ARG A 489 -9.30 27.95 17.22
N GLY A 490 -9.59 28.63 16.11
CA GLY A 490 -8.88 29.83 15.67
C GLY A 490 -7.64 29.58 14.80
N TYR A 491 -7.27 28.32 14.58
CA TYR A 491 -6.07 27.91 13.83
C TYR A 491 -6.34 26.84 12.75
N ASN A 492 -7.59 26.34 12.64
CA ASN A 492 -7.99 25.28 11.69
C ASN A 492 -7.57 25.48 10.22
N SER A 493 -7.50 26.73 9.75
CA SER A 493 -7.15 27.04 8.35
C SER A 493 -5.66 27.22 8.11
N ARG A 494 -4.81 26.99 9.13
CA ARG A 494 -3.37 27.31 9.09
C ARG A 494 -2.48 26.07 9.19
N GLY A 495 -3.04 24.94 9.61
CA GLY A 495 -2.29 23.71 9.81
C GLY A 495 -3.17 22.48 9.80
N PHE A 496 -2.55 21.33 9.53
CA PHE A 496 -3.22 20.03 9.59
C PHE A 496 -3.33 19.57 11.04
N GLY A 497 -4.51 19.12 11.45
CA GLY A 497 -4.71 18.47 12.75
C GLY A 497 -4.61 16.97 12.64
N VAL A 498 -3.61 16.38 13.31
CA VAL A 498 -3.35 14.93 13.32
C VAL A 498 -3.62 14.40 14.72
N ALA A 499 -4.58 13.50 14.85
CA ALA A 499 -4.93 12.88 16.14
C ALA A 499 -4.46 11.43 16.20
N LEU A 500 -3.92 11.00 17.35
CA LEU A 500 -3.70 9.58 17.64
C LEU A 500 -4.86 9.03 18.46
N ILE A 501 -5.41 7.87 18.06
CA ILE A 501 -6.53 7.22 18.76
C ILE A 501 -6.04 6.64 20.09
N GLY A 502 -6.43 7.27 21.20
CA GLY A 502 -6.13 6.81 22.55
C GLY A 502 -6.02 7.95 23.56
N ASN A 503 -5.69 7.58 24.80
CA ASN A 503 -5.41 8.50 25.90
C ASN A 503 -3.93 8.45 26.29
N TYR A 504 -3.15 9.39 25.76
CA TYR A 504 -1.71 9.49 26.01
C TYR A 504 -1.32 10.45 27.13
N THR A 505 -2.13 10.47 28.19
CA THR A 505 -1.83 11.26 29.39
C THR A 505 -0.68 10.63 30.17
N ALA A 506 -0.74 9.32 30.40
CA ALA A 506 0.25 8.57 31.18
C ALA A 506 1.13 7.64 30.34
N GLU A 507 0.68 7.25 29.15
CA GLU A 507 1.35 6.27 28.28
C GLU A 507 1.66 6.88 26.92
N LEU A 508 2.65 6.31 26.23
CA LEU A 508 3.00 6.69 24.87
C LEU A 508 2.22 5.87 23.83
N PRO A 509 1.93 6.45 22.65
CA PRO A 509 1.47 5.68 21.49
C PRO A 509 2.47 4.61 21.06
N ALA A 510 1.99 3.62 20.29
CA ALA A 510 2.86 2.64 19.66
C ALA A 510 3.90 3.32 18.76
N ASP A 511 5.12 2.78 18.70
CA ASP A 511 6.23 3.35 17.93
C ASP A 511 5.90 3.53 16.45
N SER A 512 5.10 2.62 15.87
CA SER A 512 4.61 2.75 14.49
C SER A 512 3.78 4.01 14.30
N ALA A 513 2.85 4.31 15.22
CA ALA A 513 2.02 5.51 15.16
C ALA A 513 2.85 6.78 15.41
N LEU A 514 3.86 6.72 16.28
CA LEU A 514 4.79 7.83 16.50
C LEU A 514 5.61 8.14 15.25
N ARG A 515 6.15 7.12 14.56
CA ARG A 515 6.89 7.30 13.30
C ARG A 515 6.04 7.95 12.21
N VAL A 516 4.78 7.55 12.08
CA VAL A 516 3.85 8.14 11.12
C VAL A 516 3.70 9.65 11.34
N VAL A 517 3.48 10.08 12.58
CA VAL A 517 3.24 11.52 12.90
C VAL A 517 4.53 12.32 12.86
N ARG A 518 5.65 11.74 13.31
CA ARG A 518 6.96 12.41 13.35
C ARG A 518 7.57 12.58 11.96
N ASP A 519 7.53 11.54 11.15
CA ASP A 519 8.37 11.41 9.97
C ASP A 519 7.57 11.23 8.68
N GLU A 520 6.72 10.19 8.60
CA GLU A 520 6.17 9.72 7.32
C GLU A 520 5.13 10.68 6.75
N LEU A 521 4.09 11.01 7.53
CA LEU A 521 3.01 11.90 7.10
C LEU A 521 3.51 13.32 6.75
N PRO A 522 4.31 14.02 7.59
CA PRO A 522 4.80 15.35 7.26
C PRO A 522 5.77 15.33 6.08
N ARG A 523 6.65 14.32 5.95
CA ARG A 523 7.55 14.20 4.79
C ARG A 523 6.76 14.15 3.48
N CYS A 524 5.69 13.36 3.45
CA CYS A 524 4.86 13.23 2.25
C CYS A 524 4.05 14.48 1.96
N ALA A 525 3.55 15.16 3.00
CA ALA A 525 2.91 16.45 2.83
C ALA A 525 3.88 17.52 2.29
N VAL A 526 5.15 17.50 2.71
CA VAL A 526 6.19 18.40 2.19
C VAL A 526 6.53 18.08 0.74
N ARG A 527 6.75 16.80 0.41
CA ARG A 527 7.01 16.34 -0.96
C ARG A 527 5.87 16.75 -1.92
N ALA A 528 4.63 16.61 -1.48
CA ALA A 528 3.45 16.97 -2.26
C ALA A 528 3.16 18.49 -2.29
N GLY A 529 3.99 19.33 -1.67
CA GLY A 529 3.77 20.78 -1.62
C GLY A 529 2.54 21.21 -0.80
N LEU A 530 2.05 20.34 0.08
CA LEU A 530 0.88 20.59 0.95
C LEU A 530 1.29 21.21 2.29
N LEU A 531 2.50 20.91 2.74
CA LEU A 531 3.09 21.41 3.98
C LEU A 531 4.43 22.08 3.66
N ARG A 532 4.73 23.21 4.29
CA ARG A 532 6.00 23.89 4.07
C ARG A 532 7.16 23.06 4.63
N PRO A 533 8.36 23.07 3.99
CA PRO A 533 9.54 22.40 4.55
C PRO A 533 9.93 22.91 5.94
N ASP A 534 9.70 24.20 6.23
CA ASP A 534 9.96 24.85 7.51
C ASP A 534 8.75 24.87 8.46
N TYR A 535 7.83 23.91 8.31
CA TYR A 535 6.63 23.84 9.16
C TYR A 535 6.97 23.78 10.65
N MET A 536 6.02 24.21 11.47
CA MET A 536 6.11 24.12 12.93
C MET A 536 5.15 23.07 13.44
N MET A 537 5.67 22.12 14.21
CA MET A 537 4.90 21.14 14.96
C MET A 537 4.53 21.69 16.33
N LEU A 538 3.26 21.56 16.69
CA LEU A 538 2.71 22.05 17.96
C LEU A 538 1.75 21.03 18.56
N GLY A 539 1.78 20.84 19.88
CA GLY A 539 0.71 20.15 20.60
C GLY A 539 -0.52 21.06 20.75
N HIS A 540 -1.73 20.49 20.71
CA HIS A 540 -2.98 21.24 20.80
C HIS A 540 -3.03 22.25 21.98
N ARG A 541 -2.54 21.84 23.16
CA ARG A 541 -2.44 22.66 24.39
C ARG A 541 -1.66 23.96 24.25
N GLN A 542 -0.78 24.09 23.25
CA GLN A 542 -0.02 25.32 23.04
C GLN A 542 -0.89 26.46 22.47
N LEU A 543 -2.06 26.14 21.92
CA LEU A 543 -2.91 27.09 21.19
C LEU A 543 -4.26 27.35 21.86
N VAL A 544 -4.78 26.39 22.62
CA VAL A 544 -6.04 26.50 23.34
C VAL A 544 -5.95 25.84 24.72
N HIS A 545 -6.87 26.18 25.62
CA HIS A 545 -6.91 25.62 26.97
C HIS A 545 -7.45 24.17 26.95
N THR A 546 -6.54 23.19 26.96
CA THR A 546 -6.83 21.75 26.93
C THR A 546 -5.59 20.96 27.38
N ASP A 547 -5.79 19.75 27.89
CA ASP A 547 -4.69 18.82 28.20
C ASP A 547 -4.23 18.03 26.98
N CYS A 548 -4.95 18.10 25.85
CA CYS A 548 -4.55 17.46 24.59
C CYS A 548 -3.16 17.96 24.12
N PRO A 549 -2.22 17.10 23.69
CA PRO A 549 -2.38 15.68 23.31
C PRO A 549 -2.09 14.67 24.44
N GLY A 550 -2.21 15.07 25.70
CA GLY A 550 -1.81 14.26 26.86
C GLY A 550 -0.37 14.52 27.29
N GLU A 551 -0.09 14.36 28.58
CA GLU A 551 1.18 14.76 29.19
C GLU A 551 2.37 13.95 28.67
N ALA A 552 2.26 12.62 28.67
CA ALA A 552 3.32 11.74 28.17
C ALA A 552 3.66 12.05 26.71
N LEU A 553 2.65 12.10 25.83
CA LEU A 553 2.86 12.42 24.42
C LEU A 553 3.41 13.84 24.22
N PHE A 554 2.89 14.84 24.91
CA PHE A 554 3.39 16.22 24.77
C PHE A 554 4.86 16.34 25.17
N ASN A 555 5.28 15.66 26.24
CA ASN A 555 6.68 15.66 26.66
C ASN A 555 7.60 15.02 25.62
N LEU A 556 7.14 13.97 24.95
CA LEU A 556 7.86 13.38 23.81
C LEU A 556 7.92 14.35 22.61
N LEU A 557 6.82 15.02 22.26
CA LEU A 557 6.82 15.96 21.12
C LEU A 557 7.88 17.05 21.25
N ARG A 558 8.23 17.47 22.47
CA ARG A 558 9.25 18.49 22.73
C ARG A 558 10.65 18.09 22.27
N THR A 559 10.89 16.79 22.04
CA THR A 559 12.18 16.27 21.55
C THR A 559 12.21 16.12 20.04
N TRP A 560 11.09 16.32 19.35
CA TRP A 560 10.98 16.06 17.91
C TRP A 560 11.49 17.24 17.07
N PRO A 561 11.99 16.96 15.85
CA PRO A 561 12.21 17.98 14.84
C PRO A 561 10.95 18.83 14.61
N HIS A 562 11.13 20.09 14.21
CA HIS A 562 10.05 21.04 13.95
C HIS A 562 9.18 21.43 15.16
N PHE A 563 9.36 20.83 16.35
CA PHE A 563 8.63 21.25 17.54
C PHE A 563 8.98 22.69 17.92
N ASN A 564 7.97 23.55 17.98
CA ASN A 564 8.19 24.96 18.33
C ASN A 564 7.83 25.23 19.79
N THR A 565 8.83 25.63 20.57
CA THR A 565 8.71 26.02 21.99
C THR A 565 8.17 27.45 22.19
N ASN A 566 8.31 28.31 21.18
CA ASN A 566 8.04 29.74 21.25
C ASN A 566 6.66 30.10 20.67
N VAL A 567 5.60 29.57 21.26
CA VAL A 567 4.23 30.02 20.96
C VAL A 567 3.90 31.21 21.86
N LYS A 568 3.92 32.43 21.32
CA LYS A 568 3.41 33.60 22.06
C LYS A 568 1.92 33.36 22.35
N PRO A 569 1.49 33.30 23.62
CA PRO A 569 0.07 33.23 23.94
C PRO A 569 -0.62 34.42 23.30
N ARG A 570 -1.73 34.20 22.59
CA ARG A 570 -2.51 35.33 22.09
C ARG A 570 -3.00 36.10 23.31
N THR A 571 -2.41 37.26 23.58
CA THR A 571 -2.97 38.21 24.55
C THR A 571 -4.42 38.39 24.15
N THR A 572 -5.32 38.13 25.10
CA THR A 572 -6.73 38.46 24.95
C THR A 572 -6.78 39.89 24.43
N ARG A 573 -7.30 40.06 23.22
CA ARG A 573 -7.47 41.37 22.61
C ARG A 573 -8.31 42.14 23.61
N ARG A 574 -7.67 43.04 24.39
CA ARG A 574 -8.29 43.83 25.45
C ARG A 574 -9.57 44.37 24.84
N ALA A 575 -10.72 44.03 25.41
CA ALA A 575 -11.98 44.61 24.99
C ALA A 575 -11.73 46.13 24.93
N SER A 576 -11.80 46.69 23.73
CA SER A 576 -11.76 48.14 23.57
C SER A 576 -12.80 48.68 24.53
N ARG A 577 -12.37 49.48 25.51
CA ARG A 577 -13.26 50.27 26.36
C ARG A 577 -14.02 51.19 25.42
N ARG A 578 -15.13 50.70 24.87
CA ARG A 578 -16.14 51.53 24.25
C ARG A 578 -16.67 52.39 25.38
N SER A 579 -16.32 53.67 25.30
CA SER A 579 -16.73 54.74 26.21
C SER A 579 -18.17 54.53 26.69
N LYS A 580 -18.33 54.39 28.01
CA LYS A 580 -19.62 54.56 28.68
C LYS A 580 -20.06 56.01 28.45
N ARG A 581 -20.79 56.29 27.37
CA ARG A 581 -21.59 57.51 27.28
C ARG A 581 -22.78 57.32 28.24
N LYS A 582 -22.84 58.16 29.28
CA LYS A 582 -24.00 58.32 30.16
C LYS A 582 -25.24 58.64 29.31
N PRO A 583 -26.43 58.10 29.66
CA PRO A 583 -27.67 58.60 29.08
C PRO A 583 -27.96 60.03 29.58
N PRO A 584 -28.66 60.88 28.80
CA PRO A 584 -29.00 62.23 29.22
C PRO A 584 -30.02 62.19 30.37
N PRO A 585 -30.07 63.23 31.23
CA PRO A 585 -31.00 63.28 32.34
C PRO A 585 -32.44 63.48 31.81
N MET A 586 -33.38 62.67 32.30
CA MET A 586 -34.80 62.99 32.18
C MET A 586 -35.09 64.26 32.97
N THR A 587 -35.65 65.26 32.29
CA THR A 587 -36.32 66.38 32.93
C THR A 587 -37.76 65.95 33.20
N LEU A 588 -38.22 66.20 34.43
CA LEU A 588 -39.57 65.94 34.94
C LEU A 588 -40.64 66.74 34.19
#